data_AF-A0A9E3PX50-F1
#
_entry.id   AF-A0A9E3PX50-F1
#
_cell.length_a   1.000
_cell.length_b   1.000
_cell.length_c   1.000
_cell.angle_alpha   90.00
_cell.angle_beta   90.00
_cell.angle_gamma   90.00
#
_symmetry.space_group_name_H-M   'P 1'
#
loop_
_entity.id
_entity.type
_entity.pdbx_description
1 polymer ?
#
loop_
_entity_poly.entity_id
_entity_poly.type
_entity_poly.pdbx_seq_one_letter_code
_entity_poly.pdbx_strand_id
1 'polypeptide(L)'
;MNKEVVGSLAIAGGILVLALAGLAARKLGYADGETVKRMVIGANGLLIAWLGNMMPKRFVPGAGARKVQRVGGWSLLLSGLVYAGAYAFAPIEWTTLIACSAVAIGMAITIGYCLTLRAQARAS
;
A
#
# COMPACT_ATOMS: atom_id res chain seq x y z
N MET A 1 -9.23 21.97 -9.55
CA MET A 1 -8.97 20.86 -8.61
C MET A 1 -7.59 20.28 -8.93
N ASN A 2 -6.73 20.04 -7.93
CA ASN A 2 -5.36 19.55 -8.18
C ASN A 2 -5.40 18.14 -8.81
N LYS A 3 -4.60 17.90 -9.87
CA LYS A 3 -4.61 16.62 -10.62
C LYS A 3 -4.31 15.43 -9.72
N GLU A 4 -3.50 15.62 -8.68
CA GLU A 4 -3.20 14.58 -7.70
C GLU A 4 -4.43 14.19 -6.86
N VAL A 5 -5.22 15.18 -6.42
CA VAL A 5 -6.43 14.96 -5.62
C VAL A 5 -7.48 14.22 -6.44
N VAL A 6 -7.65 14.61 -7.72
CA VAL A 6 -8.54 13.94 -8.66
C VAL A 6 -8.13 12.47 -8.83
N GLY A 7 -6.82 12.20 -9.01
CA GLY A 7 -6.30 10.84 -9.14
C GLY A 7 -6.55 9.99 -7.89
N SER A 8 -6.31 10.54 -6.70
CA SER A 8 -6.59 9.83 -5.44
C SER A 8 -8.07 9.54 -5.24
N LEU A 9 -8.95 10.49 -5.57
CA LEU A 9 -10.41 10.31 -5.53
C LEU A 9 -10.88 9.25 -6.53
N ALA A 10 -10.34 9.25 -7.74
CA ALA A 10 -10.69 8.25 -8.76
C ALA A 10 -10.32 6.83 -8.31
N ILE A 11 -9.13 6.66 -7.72
CA ILE A 11 -8.69 5.36 -7.20
C ILE A 11 -9.56 4.92 -6.01
N ALA A 12 -9.85 5.83 -5.07
CA ALA A 12 -10.73 5.54 -3.93
C ALA A 12 -12.14 5.15 -4.39
N GLY A 13 -12.69 5.88 -5.35
CA GLY A 13 -13.97 5.56 -5.99
C GLY A 13 -13.95 4.20 -6.68
N GLY A 14 -12.86 3.88 -7.40
CA GLY A 14 -12.68 2.58 -8.04
C GLY A 14 -12.70 1.40 -7.06
N ILE A 15 -12.05 1.53 -5.90
CA ILE A 15 -12.08 0.50 -4.85
C ILE A 15 -13.47 0.38 -4.22
N LEU A 16 -14.17 1.51 -4.03
CA LEU A 16 -15.54 1.49 -3.52
C LEU A 16 -16.46 0.74 -4.48
N VAL A 17 -16.39 1.05 -5.78
CA VAL A 17 -17.15 0.36 -6.83
C VAL A 17 -16.81 -1.13 -6.87
N LEU A 18 -15.52 -1.48 -6.78
CA LEU A 18 -15.07 -2.88 -6.70
C LEU A 18 -15.70 -3.61 -5.49
N ALA A 19 -15.70 -2.98 -4.33
CA ALA A 19 -16.28 -3.54 -3.11
C ALA A 19 -17.80 -3.74 -3.23
N LEU A 20 -18.50 -2.76 -3.79
CA LEU A 20 -19.95 -2.83 -4.02
C LEU A 20 -20.31 -3.90 -5.06
N ALA A 21 -19.56 -3.98 -6.16
CA ALA A 21 -19.74 -5.01 -7.18
C ALA A 21 -19.47 -6.41 -6.61
N GLY A 22 -18.41 -6.57 -5.82
CA GLY A 22 -18.14 -7.83 -5.11
C GLY A 22 -19.25 -8.21 -4.14
N LEU A 23 -19.78 -7.26 -3.37
CA LEU A 23 -20.91 -7.51 -2.48
C LEU A 23 -22.17 -7.93 -3.25
N ALA A 24 -22.44 -7.30 -4.40
CA ALA A 24 -23.56 -7.67 -5.27
C ALA A 24 -23.36 -9.08 -5.83
N ALA A 25 -22.18 -9.40 -6.34
CA ALA A 25 -21.84 -10.73 -6.84
C ALA A 25 -22.02 -11.81 -5.78
N ARG A 26 -21.62 -11.53 -4.52
CA ARG A 26 -21.87 -12.43 -3.38
C ARG A 26 -23.35 -12.64 -3.12
N LYS A 27 -24.15 -11.56 -3.09
CA LYS A 27 -25.60 -11.65 -2.83
C LYS A 27 -26.35 -12.42 -3.91
N LEU A 28 -25.88 -12.34 -5.15
CA LEU A 28 -26.44 -13.07 -6.29
C LEU A 28 -25.93 -14.51 -6.41
N GLY A 29 -25.03 -14.94 -5.52
CA GLY A 29 -24.45 -16.29 -5.52
C GLY A 29 -23.36 -16.53 -6.57
N TYR A 30 -22.89 -15.49 -7.27
CA TYR A 30 -21.82 -15.60 -8.27
C TYR A 30 -20.42 -15.74 -7.66
N ALA A 31 -20.24 -15.33 -6.40
CA ALA A 31 -18.94 -15.38 -5.72
C ALA A 31 -19.10 -15.68 -4.23
N ASP A 32 -18.14 -16.39 -3.66
CA ASP A 32 -18.09 -16.59 -2.21
C ASP A 32 -17.52 -15.35 -1.50
N GLY A 33 -17.86 -15.20 -0.21
CA GLY A 33 -17.37 -14.13 0.65
C GLY A 33 -15.84 -14.10 0.74
N GLU A 34 -15.18 -15.26 0.71
CA GLU A 34 -13.72 -15.32 0.69
C GLU A 34 -13.15 -14.74 -0.61
N THR A 35 -13.70 -15.11 -1.75
CA THR A 35 -13.26 -14.61 -3.07
C THR A 35 -13.38 -13.09 -3.17
N VAL A 36 -14.51 -12.54 -2.71
CA VAL A 36 -14.73 -11.09 -2.68
C VAL A 36 -13.73 -10.40 -1.76
N LYS A 37 -13.48 -10.99 -0.58
CA LYS A 37 -12.50 -10.46 0.39
C LYS A 37 -11.10 -10.43 -0.22
N ARG A 38 -10.68 -11.52 -0.87
CA ARG A 38 -9.37 -11.60 -1.55
C ARG A 38 -9.22 -10.56 -2.65
N MET A 39 -10.25 -10.38 -3.47
CA MET A 39 -10.22 -9.42 -4.57
C MET A 39 -10.13 -7.98 -4.06
N VAL A 40 -11.03 -7.58 -3.15
CA VAL A 40 -11.09 -6.20 -2.65
C VAL A 40 -9.86 -5.87 -1.82
N ILE A 41 -9.50 -6.73 -0.87
CA ILE A 41 -8.37 -6.46 0.02
C ILE A 41 -7.04 -6.62 -0.73
N GLY A 42 -6.90 -7.61 -1.61
CA GLY A 42 -5.73 -7.73 -2.49
C GLY A 42 -5.52 -6.49 -3.38
N ALA A 43 -6.60 -5.91 -3.91
CA ALA A 43 -6.53 -4.65 -4.67
C ALA A 43 -6.03 -3.46 -3.83
N ASN A 44 -6.33 -3.42 -2.53
CA ASN A 44 -5.74 -2.42 -1.63
C ASN A 44 -4.21 -2.60 -1.52
N GLY A 45 -3.71 -3.83 -1.49
CA GLY A 45 -2.26 -4.11 -1.53
C GLY A 45 -1.59 -3.56 -2.79
N LEU A 46 -2.23 -3.74 -3.96
CA LEU A 46 -1.74 -3.18 -5.22
C LEU A 46 -1.75 -1.65 -5.22
N LEU A 47 -2.73 -1.02 -4.58
CA LEU A 47 -2.75 0.43 -4.39
C LEU A 47 -1.58 0.90 -3.54
N ILE A 48 -1.28 0.21 -2.43
CA ILE A 48 -0.10 0.51 -1.60
C ILE A 48 1.17 0.39 -2.43
N ALA A 49 1.28 -0.67 -3.24
CA ALA A 49 2.41 -0.87 -4.14
C ALA A 49 2.56 0.27 -5.14
N TRP A 50 1.46 0.66 -5.79
CA TRP A 50 1.41 1.76 -6.74
C TRP A 50 1.86 3.09 -6.11
N LEU A 51 1.32 3.44 -4.93
CA LEU A 51 1.71 4.65 -4.20
C LEU A 51 3.19 4.62 -3.79
N GLY A 52 3.68 3.46 -3.34
CA GLY A 52 5.10 3.19 -3.10
C GLY A 52 5.99 3.58 -4.28
N ASN A 53 5.62 3.12 -5.48
CA ASN A 53 6.34 3.41 -6.72
C ASN A 53 6.25 4.88 -7.16
N MET A 54 5.19 5.60 -6.77
CA MET A 54 5.04 7.02 -7.10
C MET A 54 5.85 7.95 -6.19
N MET A 55 6.04 7.59 -4.91
CA MET A 55 6.79 8.40 -3.94
C MET A 55 8.18 8.87 -4.43
N PRO A 56 9.08 8.00 -4.92
CA PRO A 56 10.42 8.43 -5.37
C PRO A 56 10.39 9.30 -6.64
N LYS A 57 9.26 9.34 -7.36
CA LYS A 57 9.07 10.11 -8.58
C LYS A 57 8.53 11.52 -8.28
N ARG A 58 8.02 11.77 -7.07
CA ARG A 58 7.59 13.10 -6.64
C ARG A 58 8.81 13.96 -6.29
N PHE A 59 8.83 15.18 -6.79
CA PHE A 59 9.89 16.12 -6.46
C PHE A 59 9.72 16.60 -5.02
N VAL A 60 10.78 16.51 -4.22
CA VAL A 60 10.83 17.05 -2.87
C VAL A 60 12.08 17.92 -2.69
N PRO A 61 11.93 19.17 -2.20
CA PRO A 61 13.06 20.02 -1.86
C PRO A 61 13.82 19.44 -0.65
N GLY A 62 15.13 19.28 -0.79
CA GLY A 62 16.01 18.73 0.25
C GLY A 62 16.59 17.35 -0.09
N ALA A 63 17.91 17.22 0.03
CA ALA A 63 18.62 15.97 -0.27
C ALA A 63 18.24 14.83 0.70
N GLY A 64 18.06 15.13 1.99
CA GLY A 64 17.60 14.16 2.99
C GLY A 64 16.17 13.67 2.72
N ALA A 65 15.25 14.57 2.38
CA ALA A 65 13.87 14.23 2.07
C ALA A 65 13.75 13.34 0.82
N ARG A 66 14.59 13.55 -0.20
CA ARG A 66 14.67 12.67 -1.38
C ARG A 66 15.16 11.26 -1.05
N LYS A 67 16.15 11.14 -0.16
CA LYS A 67 16.63 9.83 0.31
C LYS A 67 15.52 9.07 1.05
N VAL A 68 14.81 9.75 1.96
CA VAL A 68 13.67 9.19 2.69
C VAL A 68 12.56 8.75 1.73
N GLN A 69 12.19 9.57 0.74
CA GLN A 69 11.17 9.23 -0.26
C GLN A 69 11.55 7.98 -1.07
N ARG A 70 12.83 7.79 -1.39
CA ARG A 70 13.29 6.57 -2.06
C ARG A 70 13.19 5.35 -1.17
N VAL A 71 13.72 5.41 0.05
CA VAL A 71 13.69 4.27 0.97
C VAL A 71 12.24 3.93 1.35
N GLY A 72 11.44 4.92 1.74
CA GLY A 72 10.05 4.73 2.10
C GLY A 72 9.17 4.29 0.93
N GLY A 73 9.41 4.83 -0.27
CA GLY A 73 8.73 4.42 -1.49
C GLY A 73 8.98 2.94 -1.84
N TRP A 74 10.24 2.50 -1.83
CA TRP A 74 10.60 1.10 -2.08
C TRP A 74 10.10 0.16 -0.99
N SER A 75 10.19 0.56 0.28
CA SER A 75 9.64 -0.22 1.40
C SER A 75 8.14 -0.44 1.24
N LEU A 76 7.38 0.62 0.96
CA LEU A 76 5.93 0.52 0.77
C LEU A 76 5.55 -0.22 -0.52
N LEU A 77 6.35 -0.08 -1.58
CA LEU A 77 6.17 -0.85 -2.82
C LEU A 77 6.26 -2.35 -2.53
N LEU A 78 7.35 -2.79 -1.89
CA LEU A 78 7.57 -4.19 -1.57
C LEU A 78 6.53 -4.72 -0.58
N SER A 79 6.21 -3.95 0.47
CA SER A 79 5.15 -4.32 1.41
C SER A 79 3.79 -4.47 0.72
N GLY A 80 3.43 -3.57 -0.19
CA GLY A 80 2.18 -3.64 -0.95
C GLY A 80 2.13 -4.85 -1.89
N LEU A 81 3.25 -5.22 -2.51
CA LEU A 81 3.35 -6.43 -3.34
C LEU A 81 3.22 -7.71 -2.51
N VAL A 82 3.86 -7.77 -1.34
CA VAL A 82 3.70 -8.90 -0.41
C VAL A 82 2.26 -8.97 0.09
N TYR A 83 1.65 -7.84 0.41
CA TYR A 83 0.25 -7.75 0.81
C TYR A 83 -0.68 -8.31 -0.28
N ALA A 84 -0.55 -7.83 -1.52
CA ALA A 84 -1.36 -8.30 -2.64
C ALA A 84 -1.11 -9.78 -2.95
N GLY A 85 0.15 -10.21 -2.94
CA GLY A 85 0.54 -11.60 -3.15
C GLY A 85 -0.01 -12.53 -2.07
N ALA A 86 -0.02 -12.11 -0.81
CA ALA A 86 -0.61 -12.88 0.28
C ALA A 86 -2.11 -13.10 0.05
N TYR A 87 -2.86 -12.07 -0.32
CA TYR A 87 -4.29 -12.21 -0.60
C TYR A 87 -4.59 -13.01 -1.88
N ALA A 88 -3.67 -13.00 -2.86
CA ALA A 88 -3.80 -13.78 -4.08
C ALA A 88 -3.49 -15.27 -3.89
N PHE A 89 -2.45 -15.62 -3.12
CA PHE A 89 -1.89 -16.98 -3.11
C PHE A 89 -1.83 -17.65 -1.73
N ALA A 90 -1.89 -16.92 -0.63
CA ALA A 90 -1.74 -17.51 0.70
C ALA A 90 -3.05 -18.14 1.21
N PRO A 91 -2.96 -19.09 2.17
CA PRO A 91 -4.10 -19.54 2.96
C PRO A 91 -4.75 -18.38 3.71
N ILE A 92 -6.08 -18.36 3.78
CA ILE A 92 -6.83 -17.21 4.32
C ILE A 92 -6.50 -16.91 5.79
N GLU A 93 -6.15 -17.95 6.55
CA GLU A 93 -5.77 -17.89 7.96
C GLU A 93 -4.52 -17.02 8.19
N TRP A 94 -3.50 -17.18 7.33
CA TRP A 94 -2.23 -16.47 7.44
C TRP A 94 -2.22 -15.14 6.70
N THR A 95 -3.15 -14.96 5.77
CA THR A 95 -3.18 -13.82 4.85
C THR A 95 -3.15 -12.48 5.60
N THR A 96 -3.99 -12.32 6.63
CA THR A 96 -4.06 -11.06 7.38
C THR A 96 -2.76 -10.80 8.14
N LEU A 97 -2.16 -11.83 8.75
CA LEU A 97 -0.92 -11.69 9.51
C LEU A 97 0.25 -11.32 8.60
N ILE A 98 0.42 -12.03 7.47
CA ILE A 98 1.49 -11.77 6.50
C ILE A 98 1.34 -10.35 5.91
N ALA A 99 0.13 -10.00 5.50
CA ALA A 99 -0.14 -8.72 4.87
C ALA A 99 0.10 -7.54 5.83
N CYS A 100 -0.43 -7.61 7.06
CA CYS A 100 -0.25 -6.55 8.05
C CYS A 100 1.20 -6.44 8.53
N SER A 101 1.88 -7.57 8.77
CA SER A 101 3.29 -7.56 9.19
C SER A 101 4.19 -6.98 8.10
N ALA A 102 3.96 -7.31 6.83
CA ALA A 102 4.70 -6.74 5.71
C ALA A 102 4.60 -5.21 5.66
N VAL A 103 3.40 -4.65 5.83
CA VAL A 103 3.19 -3.19 5.84
C VAL A 103 3.81 -2.56 7.10
N ALA A 104 3.64 -3.19 8.27
CA ALA A 104 4.23 -2.70 9.52
C ALA A 104 5.76 -2.64 9.44
N ILE A 105 6.41 -3.66 8.86
CA ILE A 105 7.86 -3.68 8.64
C ILE A 105 8.27 -2.56 7.67
N GLY A 106 7.56 -2.39 6.55
CA GLY A 106 7.86 -1.31 5.60
C GLY A 106 7.77 0.10 6.22
N MET A 107 6.77 0.31 7.08
CA MET A 107 6.65 1.53 7.88
C MET A 107 7.80 1.67 8.88
N ALA A 108 8.14 0.61 9.62
CA ALA A 108 9.22 0.61 10.59
C ALA A 108 10.58 0.93 9.95
N ILE A 109 10.88 0.38 8.77
CA ILE A 109 12.09 0.70 7.98
C ILE A 109 12.11 2.20 7.65
N THR A 110 10.99 2.75 7.19
CA THR A 110 10.89 4.16 6.81
C THR A 110 11.10 5.09 8.01
N ILE A 111 10.45 4.79 9.14
CA ILE A 111 10.58 5.56 10.38
C ILE A 111 12.01 5.45 10.92
N GLY A 112 12.57 4.24 10.96
CA GLY A 112 13.95 3.99 11.39
C GLY A 112 14.95 4.82 10.58
N TYR A 113 14.79 4.84 9.25
CA TYR A 113 15.65 5.63 8.37
C TYR A 113 15.55 7.14 8.64
N CYS A 114 14.33 7.65 8.88
CA CYS A 114 14.14 9.04 9.29
C CYS A 114 14.84 9.38 10.60
N LEU A 115 14.77 8.48 11.59
CA LEU A 115 15.42 8.66 12.89
C LEU A 115 16.96 8.64 12.76
N THR A 116 17.52 7.77 11.93
CA THR A 116 18.95 7.71 11.65
C THR A 116 19.45 9.01 11.01
N LEU A 117 18.74 9.54 10.00
CA LEU A 117 19.10 10.83 9.39
C LEU A 117 19.01 11.99 10.37
N ARG A 118 18.00 11.98 11.26
CA ARG A 118 17.87 12.98 12.33
C ARG A 118 19.03 12.91 13.33
N ALA A 119 19.47 11.71 13.68
CA ALA A 119 20.61 11.52 14.58
C ALA A 119 21.91 12.04 13.96
N GLN A 120 22.16 11.74 12.68
CA GLN A 120 23.33 12.24 11.95
C GLN A 120 23.34 13.77 11.86
N ALA A 121 22.19 14.39 11.58
CA ALA A 121 22.06 15.84 11.52
C ALA A 121 22.27 16.54 12.88
N ARG A 122 22.05 15.84 14.00
CA ARG A 122 22.33 16.36 15.36
C ARG A 122 23.77 16.17 15.81
N ALA A 123 24.50 15.26 15.18
CA ALA A 123 25.89 14.94 15.50
C ALA A 123 26.90 15.72 14.63
N SER A 124 26.42 16.51 13.67
CA SER A 124 27.20 17.44 12.83
C SER A 124 27.06 18.86 13.37
#